data_AF-A0A962EFT4-F1
#
_entry.id   AF-A0A962EFT4-F1
#
_cell.length_a   1.000
_cell.length_b   1.000
_cell.length_c   1.000
_cell.angle_alpha   90.00
_cell.angle_beta   90.00
_cell.angle_gamma   90.00
#
_symmetry.space_group_name_H-M   'P 1'
#
loop_
_entity.id
_entity.type
_entity.pdbx_description
1 polymer ?
#
loop_
_entity_poly.entity_id
_entity_poly.type
_entity_poly.pdbx_seq_one_letter_code
_entity_poly.pdbx_strand_id
1 'polypeptide(L)'
;MNGWMLRAATSADLPTLTRLLPSWELERASFVEEDSDSLLLLAFPVPAAAAEQAPLACLQLRRQIGSSQPRYWYHLGLVVHAAADLGLNRRERTLLLGNDLTGASELADFAVDREAATPAQQRELPAVMVRAALLLL
;
A
#
# COMPACT_ATOMS: atom_id res chain seq x y z
N MET A 1 -1.18 11.65 17.83
CA MET A 1 -0.09 10.70 17.54
C MET A 1 0.53 10.23 18.87
N ASN A 2 -0.30 9.93 19.88
CA ASN A 2 0.19 9.63 21.22
C ASN A 2 -0.03 8.14 21.46
N GLY A 3 0.95 7.31 21.12
CA GLY A 3 0.86 5.85 21.30
C GLY A 3 1.60 5.01 20.27
N TRP A 4 2.11 5.61 19.19
CA TRP A 4 2.75 4.90 18.08
C TRP A 4 4.10 5.50 17.74
N MET A 5 5.12 4.65 17.61
CA MET A 5 6.40 4.97 17.00
C MET A 5 6.38 4.44 15.57
N LEU A 6 6.64 5.32 14.60
CA LEU A 6 6.72 4.96 13.19
C LEU A 6 8.15 5.08 12.73
N ARG A 7 8.62 4.09 11.95
CA ARG A 7 9.92 4.17 11.28
C ARG A 7 9.91 3.42 9.96
N ALA A 8 10.88 3.75 9.12
CA ALA A 8 11.27 2.95 7.98
C ALA A 8 11.63 1.52 8.41
N ALA A 9 11.23 0.54 7.60
CA ALA A 9 11.74 -0.82 7.66
C ALA A 9 13.19 -0.87 7.16
N THR A 10 13.94 -1.78 7.76
CA THR A 10 15.32 -2.14 7.40
C THR A 10 15.37 -3.63 7.08
N SER A 11 16.46 -4.09 6.48
CA SER A 11 16.69 -5.52 6.22
C SER A 11 16.64 -6.38 7.50
N ALA A 12 16.96 -5.81 8.67
CA ALA A 12 16.86 -6.49 9.97
C ALA A 12 15.41 -6.81 10.40
N ASP A 13 14.41 -6.16 9.82
CA ASP A 13 13.00 -6.36 10.16
C ASP A 13 12.37 -7.57 9.46
N LEU A 14 13.02 -8.11 8.44
CA LEU A 14 12.49 -9.18 7.57
C LEU A 14 11.91 -10.38 8.35
N PRO A 15 12.54 -10.90 9.42
CA PRO A 15 11.95 -11.97 10.22
C PRO A 15 10.60 -11.62 10.84
N THR A 16 10.42 -10.35 11.24
CA THR A 16 9.20 -9.87 11.91
C THR A 16 8.06 -9.57 10.92
N LEU A 17 8.40 -9.22 9.67
CA LEU A 17 7.42 -8.90 8.64
C LEU A 17 6.58 -10.09 8.19
N THR A 18 7.04 -11.32 8.43
CA THR A 18 6.30 -12.56 8.12
C THR A 18 4.93 -12.66 8.79
N ARG A 19 4.69 -11.90 9.86
CA ARG A 19 3.37 -11.80 10.52
C ARG A 19 2.42 -10.81 9.86
N LEU A 20 2.96 -9.84 9.12
CA LEU A 20 2.20 -8.77 8.48
C LEU A 20 1.96 -9.06 7.00
N LEU A 21 2.98 -9.55 6.32
CA LEU A 21 2.97 -9.77 4.88
C LEU A 21 3.17 -11.25 4.57
N PRO A 22 2.46 -11.80 3.59
CA PRO A 22 2.71 -13.14 3.11
C PRO A 22 4.08 -13.21 2.41
N SER A 23 4.66 -14.42 2.34
CA SER A 23 6.04 -14.62 1.85
C SER A 23 6.31 -14.05 0.45
N TRP A 24 5.35 -14.17 -0.47
CA TRP A 24 5.45 -13.68 -1.85
C TRP A 24 5.42 -12.15 -1.96
N GLU A 25 4.94 -11.45 -0.94
CA GLU A 25 4.94 -9.98 -0.86
C GLU A 25 6.23 -9.48 -0.21
N LEU A 26 6.80 -10.25 0.72
CA LEU A 26 8.14 -10.00 1.28
C LEU A 26 9.24 -10.08 0.22
N GLU A 27 9.14 -11.02 -0.73
CA GLU A 27 10.09 -11.14 -1.85
C GLU A 27 10.09 -9.91 -2.77
N ARG A 28 9.02 -9.10 -2.72
CA ARG A 28 8.85 -7.88 -3.52
C ARG A 28 9.01 -6.60 -2.70
N ALA A 29 9.16 -6.72 -1.39
CA ALA A 29 9.32 -5.57 -0.51
C ALA A 29 10.69 -4.95 -0.75
N SER A 30 10.72 -3.73 -1.28
CA SER A 30 11.94 -2.93 -1.29
C SER A 30 12.14 -2.31 0.09
N PHE A 31 13.35 -2.43 0.64
CA PHE A 31 13.75 -1.73 1.86
C PHE A 31 14.33 -0.36 1.55
N VAL A 32 14.33 0.55 2.53
CA VAL A 32 14.80 1.94 2.34
C VAL A 32 16.26 2.02 1.89
N GLU A 33 17.03 0.98 2.18
CA GLU A 33 18.44 0.86 1.77
C GLU A 33 18.60 0.58 0.27
N GLU A 34 17.55 0.14 -0.42
CA GLU A 34 17.59 -0.41 -1.78
C GLU A 34 16.91 0.49 -2.82
N ASP A 35 15.85 1.20 -2.43
CA ASP A 35 15.05 2.03 -3.34
C ASP A 35 14.52 3.28 -2.64
N SER A 36 15.03 4.46 -3.01
CA SER A 36 14.57 5.73 -2.42
C SER A 36 13.13 6.07 -2.76
N ASP A 37 12.60 5.53 -3.87
CA ASP A 37 11.22 5.73 -4.28
C ASP A 37 10.25 4.77 -3.56
N SER A 38 10.75 3.77 -2.82
CA SER A 38 9.91 2.80 -2.08
C SER A 38 10.23 2.79 -0.58
N LEU A 39 9.25 3.17 0.23
CA LEU A 39 9.38 3.28 1.67
C LEU A 39 8.36 2.38 2.37
N LEU A 40 8.82 1.27 2.93
CA LEU A 40 8.02 0.45 3.85
C LEU A 40 8.05 1.07 5.25
N LEU A 41 6.90 1.54 5.73
CA LEU A 41 6.72 2.07 7.08
C LEU A 41 6.22 0.99 8.03
N LEU A 42 6.72 1.01 9.27
CA LEU A 42 6.35 0.10 10.35
C LEU A 42 5.82 0.88 11.54
N ALA A 43 4.79 0.34 12.20
CA ALA A 43 4.22 0.89 13.43
C ALA A 43 4.48 0.01 14.65
N PHE A 44 5.00 0.63 15.70
CA PHE A 44 5.27 0.00 16.99
C PHE A 44 4.49 0.72 18.11
N PRO A 45 3.91 -0.01 19.08
CA PRO A 45 3.27 0.61 20.24
C PRO A 45 4.29 1.32 21.14
N VAL A 46 3.88 2.41 21.79
CA VAL A 46 4.67 3.16 22.79
C VAL A 46 4.16 2.85 24.21
N PRO A 47 5.03 2.64 25.23
CA PRO A 47 6.49 2.68 25.14
C PRO A 47 7.05 1.45 24.42
N ALA A 48 7.96 1.68 23.48
CA ALA A 48 8.71 0.64 22.78
C ALA A 48 9.76 0.05 23.74
N ALA A 49 9.30 -0.56 24.83
CA ALA A 49 10.17 -1.16 25.84
C ALA A 49 10.57 -2.57 25.40
N ALA A 50 11.38 -2.66 24.33
CA ALA A 50 12.37 -3.70 24.05
C ALA A 50 12.84 -3.57 22.60
N ALA A 51 14.11 -3.84 22.36
CA ALA A 51 14.69 -4.04 21.02
C ALA A 51 14.07 -5.23 20.25
N GLU A 52 13.10 -5.94 20.84
CA GLU A 52 12.46 -7.15 20.32
C GLU A 52 10.97 -6.95 19.99
N GLN A 53 10.41 -5.76 20.15
CA GLN A 53 8.99 -5.56 19.93
C GLN A 53 8.68 -5.57 18.42
N ALA A 54 7.91 -6.56 17.97
CA ALA A 54 7.50 -6.69 16.58
C ALA A 54 6.56 -5.54 16.15
N PRO A 55 6.59 -5.11 14.88
CA PRO A 55 5.65 -4.12 14.38
C PRO A 55 4.22 -4.68 14.38
N LEU A 56 3.25 -3.82 14.73
CA LEU A 56 1.83 -4.17 14.70
C LEU A 56 1.15 -3.82 13.37
N ALA A 57 1.77 -3.00 12.54
CA ALA A 57 1.30 -2.71 11.19
C ALA A 57 2.44 -2.31 10.26
N CYS A 58 2.19 -2.47 8.96
CA CYS A 58 3.01 -1.93 7.90
C CYS A 58 2.17 -1.23 6.83
N LEU A 59 2.82 -0.35 6.07
CA LEU A 59 2.30 0.25 4.85
C LEU A 59 3.48 0.61 3.95
N GLN A 60 3.41 0.28 2.67
CA GLN A 60 4.39 0.70 1.69
C GLN A 60 3.94 1.98 0.98
N LEU A 61 4.81 2.98 0.93
CA LEU A 61 4.67 4.16 0.09
C LEU A 61 5.61 4.03 -1.11
N ARG A 62 5.04 3.94 -2.31
CA ARG A 62 5.78 3.85 -3.57
C ARG A 62 5.60 5.15 -4.34
N ARG A 63 6.67 5.85 -4.65
CA ARG A 63 6.69 7.08 -5.45
C ARG A 63 6.98 6.74 -6.90
N GLN A 64 6.53 7.60 -7.81
CA GLN A 64 6.84 7.51 -9.23
C GLN A 64 6.56 6.12 -9.84
N ILE A 65 5.41 5.51 -9.47
CA ILE A 65 5.07 4.18 -9.97
C ILE A 65 5.07 4.16 -11.51
N GLY A 66 5.47 3.05 -12.12
CA GLY A 66 5.48 2.96 -13.58
C GLY A 66 6.75 3.48 -14.26
N SER A 67 7.65 4.17 -13.56
CA SER A 67 8.85 4.79 -14.15
C SER A 67 9.92 3.79 -14.61
N SER A 68 10.22 2.76 -13.80
CA SER A 68 11.18 1.70 -14.15
C SER A 68 10.53 0.55 -14.92
N GLN A 69 9.31 0.19 -14.53
CA GLN A 69 8.48 -0.82 -15.18
C GLN A 69 7.02 -0.35 -15.18
N PRO A 70 6.28 -0.43 -16.31
CA PRO A 70 4.87 -0.03 -16.36
C PRO A 70 4.02 -0.70 -15.28
N ARG A 71 3.29 0.11 -14.52
CA ARG A 71 2.28 -0.35 -13.56
C ARG A 71 0.94 -0.39 -14.27
N TYR A 72 0.49 -1.60 -14.63
CA TYR A 72 -0.77 -1.78 -15.34
C TYR A 72 -1.99 -1.87 -14.42
N TRP A 73 -3.13 -1.38 -14.89
CA TRP A 73 -4.45 -1.69 -14.37
C TRP A 73 -5.50 -1.64 -15.49
N TYR A 74 -6.73 -1.99 -15.14
CA TYR A 74 -7.89 -1.83 -16.02
C TYR A 74 -8.61 -0.52 -15.72
N HIS A 75 -8.61 0.38 -16.69
CA HIS A 75 -9.48 1.54 -16.68
C HIS A 75 -10.92 1.09 -16.98
N LEU A 76 -11.87 1.50 -16.12
CA LEU A 76 -13.29 1.24 -16.33
C LEU A 76 -13.85 2.27 -17.34
N GLY A 77 -13.82 1.89 -18.61
CA GLY A 77 -14.32 2.70 -19.71
C GLY A 77 -15.82 2.56 -19.94
N LEU A 78 -16.34 3.43 -20.81
CA LEU A 78 -17.72 3.40 -21.28
C LEU A 78 -17.71 3.56 -22.80
N VAL A 79 -18.31 2.61 -23.50
CA VAL A 79 -18.54 2.69 -24.94
C VAL A 79 -20.05 2.83 -25.20
N VAL A 80 -20.40 3.62 -26.22
CA VAL A 80 -21.78 3.73 -26.72
C VAL A 80 -21.85 3.06 -28.08
N HIS A 81 -22.62 1.98 -28.17
CA HIS A 81 -22.99 1.34 -29.43
C HIS A 81 -24.29 1.97 -29.93
N ALA A 82 -24.21 2.73 -31.02
CA ALA A 82 -25.36 3.34 -31.66
C ALA A 82 -25.84 2.47 -32.83
N ALA A 83 -27.11 2.06 -32.80
CA ALA A 83 -27.80 1.39 -33.91
C ALA A 83 -28.84 2.36 -34.48
N ALA A 84 -28.42 3.18 -35.45
CA ALA A 84 -29.21 4.30 -35.98
C ALA A 84 -30.55 3.82 -36.57
N ASP A 85 -30.53 2.73 -37.34
CA ASP A 85 -31.74 2.15 -37.97
C ASP A 85 -32.77 1.64 -36.94
N LEU A 86 -32.32 1.39 -35.71
CA LEU A 86 -33.16 0.95 -34.59
C LEU A 86 -33.49 2.08 -33.60
N GLY A 87 -32.98 3.30 -33.83
CA GLY A 87 -33.09 4.42 -32.88
C GLY A 87 -32.51 4.10 -31.49
N LEU A 88 -31.58 3.15 -31.40
CA LEU A 88 -31.09 2.62 -30.12
C LEU A 88 -29.65 3.07 -29.85
N ASN A 89 -29.38 3.46 -28.60
CA ASN A 89 -28.04 3.66 -28.08
C ASN A 89 -27.83 2.77 -26.86
N ARG A 90 -26.88 1.83 -26.93
CA ARG A 90 -26.52 0.95 -25.81
C ARG A 90 -25.22 1.40 -25.18
N ARG A 91 -25.23 1.59 -23.86
CA ARG A 91 -24.05 1.89 -23.05
C ARG A 91 -23.48 0.60 -22.50
N GLU A 92 -22.19 0.37 -22.74
CA GLU A 92 -21.47 -0.81 -22.25
C GLU A 92 -20.21 -0.39 -21.50
N ARG A 93 -19.98 -1.03 -20.34
CA ARG A 93 -18.76 -0.84 -19.56
C ARG A 93 -17.67 -1.72 -20.15
N THR A 94 -16.47 -1.18 -20.26
CA THR A 94 -15.29 -1.90 -20.76
C THR A 94 -14.18 -1.86 -19.72
N LEU A 95 -13.32 -2.88 -19.75
CA LEU A 95 -12.05 -2.87 -19.03
C LEU A 95 -10.95 -2.66 -20.08
N LEU A 96 -10.28 -1.51 -20.02
CA LEU A 96 -9.17 -1.18 -20.92
C LEU A 96 -7.86 -1.28 -20.15
N LEU A 97 -6.94 -2.12 -20.61
CA LEU A 97 -5.61 -2.22 -20.01
C LEU A 97 -4.82 -0.92 -20.28
N GLY A 98 -4.25 -0.33 -19.23
CA GLY A 98 -3.48 0.91 -19.32
C GLY A 98 -2.53 1.11 -18.15
N ASN A 99 -1.83 2.24 -18.14
CA ASN A 99 -0.86 2.68 -17.12
C ASN A 99 -0.88 4.22 -16.91
N ASP A 100 -2.07 4.83 -17.00
CA ASP A 100 -2.38 6.27 -16.84
C ASP A 100 -1.94 6.98 -15.54
N LEU A 101 -1.59 6.28 -14.46
CA LEU A 101 -1.08 6.78 -13.18
C LEU A 101 0.45 6.61 -13.10
N THR A 102 1.12 6.39 -14.23
CA THR A 102 2.59 6.42 -14.27
C THR A 102 3.09 7.77 -13.73
N GLY A 103 4.06 7.74 -12.83
CA GLY A 103 4.57 8.91 -12.11
C GLY A 103 3.81 9.26 -10.82
N ALA A 104 2.67 8.63 -10.53
CA ALA A 104 1.94 8.86 -9.30
C ALA A 104 2.63 8.22 -8.08
N SER A 105 2.13 8.56 -6.88
CA SER A 105 2.45 7.83 -5.64
C SER A 105 1.34 6.85 -5.28
N GLU A 106 1.71 5.64 -4.86
CA GLU A 106 0.83 4.54 -4.48
C GLU A 106 1.05 4.19 -3.00
N LEU A 107 -0.04 3.98 -2.26
CA LEU A 107 -0.01 3.32 -0.97
C LEU A 107 -0.33 1.84 -1.21
N ALA A 108 0.55 0.94 -0.78
CA ALA A 108 0.47 -0.50 -0.99
C ALA A 108 0.78 -1.28 0.30
N ASP A 109 0.61 -2.60 0.24
CA ASP A 109 1.06 -3.58 1.24
C ASP A 109 0.68 -3.21 2.68
N PHE A 110 -0.54 -2.68 2.84
CA PHE A 110 -1.07 -2.33 4.14
C PHE A 110 -1.51 -3.58 4.89
N ALA A 111 -0.95 -3.79 6.07
CA ALA A 111 -1.33 -4.88 6.95
C ALA A 111 -1.29 -4.47 8.42
N VAL A 112 -2.10 -5.16 9.21
CA VAL A 112 -2.12 -5.08 10.68
C VAL A 112 -2.04 -6.50 11.21
N ASP A 113 -1.18 -6.73 12.20
CA ASP A 113 -1.10 -8.01 12.90
C ASP A 113 -2.37 -8.19 13.73
N ARG A 114 -3.29 -9.02 13.22
CA ARG A 114 -4.61 -9.22 13.84
C ARG A 114 -4.55 -10.06 15.12
N GLU A 115 -3.48 -10.82 15.31
CA GLU A 115 -3.30 -11.66 16.49
C GLU A 115 -2.69 -10.85 17.64
N ALA A 116 -1.75 -9.96 17.32
CA ALA A 116 -1.07 -9.13 18.31
C ALA A 116 -1.82 -7.82 18.64
N ALA A 117 -2.53 -7.21 17.67
CA ALA A 117 -3.21 -5.94 17.88
C ALA A 117 -4.61 -6.12 18.49
N THR A 118 -4.92 -5.31 19.50
CA THR A 118 -6.29 -5.22 20.06
C THR A 118 -7.29 -4.66 19.03
N PRO A 119 -8.60 -4.92 19.17
CA PRO A 119 -9.61 -4.38 18.26
C PRO A 119 -9.61 -2.85 18.17
N ALA A 120 -9.21 -2.14 19.24
CA ALA A 120 -9.08 -0.68 19.21
C ALA A 120 -7.89 -0.24 18.33
N GLN A 121 -6.73 -0.89 18.49
CA GLN A 121 -5.54 -0.62 17.68
C GLN A 121 -5.77 -0.95 16.20
N GLN A 122 -6.46 -2.05 15.90
CA GLN A 122 -6.80 -2.42 14.51
C GLN A 122 -7.64 -1.35 13.79
N ARG A 123 -8.49 -0.60 14.53
CA ARG A 123 -9.27 0.51 13.98
C ARG A 123 -8.47 1.80 13.85
N GLU A 124 -7.49 2.02 14.71
CA GLU A 124 -6.68 3.24 14.74
C GLU A 124 -5.53 3.22 13.73
N LEU A 125 -4.83 2.09 13.63
CA LEU A 125 -3.62 1.91 12.83
C LEU A 125 -3.76 2.33 11.35
N PRO A 126 -4.85 2.03 10.62
CA PRO A 126 -5.00 2.50 9.25
C PRO A 126 -4.86 4.02 9.11
N ALA A 127 -5.51 4.78 10.00
CA ALA A 127 -5.48 6.24 9.97
C ALA A 127 -4.09 6.80 10.35
N VAL A 128 -3.41 6.15 11.29
CA VAL A 128 -2.03 6.50 11.69
C VAL A 128 -1.06 6.29 10.52
N MET A 129 -1.12 5.12 9.89
CA MET A 129 -0.22 4.76 8.78
C MET A 129 -0.45 5.64 7.55
N VAL A 130 -1.70 5.84 7.14
CA VAL A 130 -2.03 6.71 5.99
C VAL A 130 -1.59 8.15 6.25
N ARG A 131 -1.87 8.69 7.44
CA ARG A 131 -1.45 10.06 7.79
C ARG A 131 0.07 10.21 7.73
N ALA A 132 0.81 9.23 8.25
CA ALA A 132 2.26 9.27 8.23
C ALA A 132 2.81 9.20 6.80
N ALA A 133 2.25 8.33 5.96
CA ALA A 133 2.65 8.25 4.56
C ALA A 133 2.36 9.54 3.78
N LEU A 134 1.21 10.17 4.02
CA LEU A 134 0.85 11.45 3.40
C LEU A 134 1.79 12.60 3.81
N LEU A 135 2.38 12.55 5.01
CA LEU A 135 3.39 13.53 5.46
C LEU A 135 4.77 13.32 4.81
N LEU A 136 4.97 12.20 4.11
CA LEU A 136 6.22 11.83 3.47
C LEU A 136 6.13 11.88 1.94
N LEU A 137 4.96 12.23 1.37
CA LEU A 137 4.81 12.54 -0.05
C LEU A 137 5.54 13.83 -0.41
#